data_AF-A0A7S7QRV1-F1
#
_entry.id   AF-A0A7S7QRV1-F1
#
_cell.length_a   1.000
_cell.length_b   1.000
_cell.length_c   1.000
_cell.angle_alpha   90.00
_cell.angle_beta   90.00
_cell.angle_gamma   90.00
#
_symmetry.space_group_name_H-M   'P 1'
#
loop_
_entity.id
_entity.type
_entity.pdbx_description
1 polymer ?
#
loop_
_entity_poly.entity_id
_entity_poly.type
_entity_poly.pdbx_seq_one_letter_code
_entity_poly.pdbx_strand_id
1 'polypeptide(L)'
;MGFYGPEPFDTAKAVYVWTGLGAPGFFSVTVEGQAPNYTSGIQLVRDEQWVGGLAIKVMGWTGPLGQGTKPYKVSGSFPGSFLKEIVIIGSNKNAVVKVTEIPFTTDEEFAKNADALV
;
A
#
# COMPACT_ATOMS: atom_id res chain seq x y z
N MET A 1 -20.03 -17.66 -7.26
CA MET A 1 -19.04 -16.93 -8.07
C MET A 1 -18.35 -15.93 -7.17
N GLY A 2 -17.02 -15.83 -7.22
CA GLY A 2 -16.30 -14.78 -6.51
C GLY A 2 -16.36 -13.45 -7.28
N PHE A 3 -16.06 -12.35 -6.60
CA PHE A 3 -15.98 -11.02 -7.22
C PHE A 3 -14.64 -10.37 -6.90
N TYR A 4 -14.12 -9.59 -7.86
CA TYR A 4 -12.93 -8.77 -7.67
C TYR A 4 -13.35 -7.39 -7.22
N GLY A 5 -12.86 -6.92 -6.08
CA GLY A 5 -13.30 -5.66 -5.52
C GLY A 5 -12.37 -5.11 -4.44
N PRO A 6 -12.71 -3.95 -3.87
CA PRO A 6 -11.97 -3.39 -2.77
C PRO A 6 -12.07 -4.26 -1.53
N GLU A 7 -10.97 -4.41 -0.81
CA GLU A 7 -10.89 -5.16 0.45
C GLU A 7 -10.74 -4.19 1.63
N PRO A 8 -11.25 -4.54 2.83
CA PRO A 8 -11.17 -3.68 3.99
C PRO A 8 -9.74 -3.71 4.57
N PHE A 9 -9.27 -2.58 5.11
CA PHE A 9 -7.97 -2.53 5.79
C PHE A 9 -8.07 -1.83 7.15
N ASP A 10 -7.13 -2.17 8.04
CA ASP A 10 -7.07 -1.62 9.40
C ASP A 10 -5.97 -0.58 9.49
N THR A 11 -4.76 -0.92 9.06
CA THR A 11 -3.58 -0.04 9.11
C THR A 11 -2.86 0.02 7.77
N ALA A 12 -2.26 1.16 7.49
CA ALA A 12 -1.43 1.36 6.30
C ALA A 12 -0.21 2.20 6.63
N LYS A 13 0.92 1.88 6.02
CA LYS A 13 2.20 2.58 6.13
C LYS A 13 2.70 2.88 4.73
N ALA A 14 3.27 4.07 4.57
CA ALA A 14 3.83 4.51 3.31
C ALA A 14 5.23 5.09 3.56
N VAL A 15 6.19 4.59 2.80
CA VAL A 15 7.58 5.00 2.87
C VAL A 15 8.01 5.41 1.48
N TYR A 16 8.61 6.59 1.34
CA TYR A 16 9.20 7.03 0.08
C TYR A 16 10.70 6.84 0.13
N VAL A 17 11.23 6.14 -0.87
CA VAL A 17 12.65 5.85 -1.01
C VAL A 17 13.17 6.61 -2.23
N TRP A 18 14.17 7.46 -2.03
CA TRP A 18 14.80 8.23 -3.10
C TRP A 18 16.31 8.02 -3.16
N THR A 19 16.79 7.56 -4.32
CA THR A 19 18.20 7.18 -4.55
C THR A 19 19.11 8.33 -4.96
N GLY A 20 18.63 9.58 -4.99
CA GLY A 20 19.46 10.77 -5.20
C GLY A 20 19.99 11.01 -6.62
N LEU A 21 19.73 10.12 -7.59
CA LEU A 21 20.37 10.14 -8.92
C LEU A 21 19.58 10.89 -10.01
N GLY A 22 18.81 11.92 -9.66
CA GLY A 22 18.01 12.69 -10.64
C GLY A 22 16.82 11.93 -11.25
N ALA A 23 16.55 10.71 -10.76
CA ALA A 23 15.36 9.93 -11.10
C ALA A 23 14.29 10.07 -9.99
N PRO A 24 12.99 9.99 -10.35
CA PRO A 24 11.93 9.88 -9.36
C PRO A 24 12.12 8.61 -8.51
N GLY A 25 11.85 8.72 -7.21
CA GLY A 25 11.90 7.59 -6.29
C GLY A 25 10.69 6.67 -6.42
N PHE A 26 10.48 5.86 -5.40
CA PHE A 26 9.28 5.02 -5.30
C PHE A 26 8.71 5.02 -3.88
N PHE A 27 7.39 4.82 -3.82
CA PHE A 27 6.66 4.61 -2.57
C PHE A 27 6.58 3.10 -2.32
N SER A 28 7.11 2.64 -1.19
CA SER A 28 6.81 1.34 -0.63
C SER A 28 5.61 1.49 0.31
N VAL A 29 4.49 0.86 -0.05
CA VAL A 29 3.24 0.93 0.69
C VAL A 29 2.95 -0.46 1.26
N THR A 30 2.71 -0.53 2.56
CA THR A 30 2.33 -1.75 3.26
C THR A 30 0.98 -1.55 3.92
N VAL A 31 0.06 -2.47 3.69
CA VAL A 31 -1.31 -2.44 4.21
C VAL A 31 -1.59 -3.75 4.94
N GLU A 32 -2.21 -3.62 6.11
CA GLU A 32 -2.65 -4.74 6.94
C GLU A 32 -4.14 -4.58 7.25
N GLY A 33 -4.86 -5.70 7.21
CA GLY A 33 -6.30 -5.69 7.41
C GLY A 33 -6.90 -7.07 7.67
N GLN A 34 -8.21 -7.08 7.87
CA GLN A 34 -9.03 -8.28 8.03
C GLN A 34 -9.95 -8.46 6.81
N ALA A 35 -9.55 -9.29 5.85
CA ALA A 35 -10.38 -9.58 4.67
C ALA A 35 -11.41 -10.68 4.97
N PRO A 36 -12.55 -10.75 4.25
CA PRO A 36 -13.49 -11.86 4.35
C PRO A 36 -12.83 -13.23 4.16
N ASN A 37 -13.43 -14.27 4.76
CA ASN A 37 -13.01 -15.63 4.50
C ASN A 37 -13.17 -15.97 3.00
N TYR A 38 -12.20 -16.72 2.47
CA TYR A 38 -12.05 -17.03 1.04
C TYR A 38 -11.65 -15.84 0.14
N THR A 39 -11.16 -14.74 0.71
CA THR A 39 -10.47 -13.71 -0.08
C THR A 39 -9.05 -14.17 -0.45
N SER A 40 -8.67 -13.94 -1.71
CA SER A 40 -7.35 -14.28 -2.25
C SER A 40 -6.87 -13.21 -3.24
N GLY A 41 -5.58 -13.25 -3.60
CA GLY A 41 -5.03 -12.30 -4.57
C GLY A 41 -5.13 -10.84 -4.12
N ILE A 42 -5.01 -10.59 -2.81
CA ILE A 42 -5.02 -9.22 -2.28
C ILE A 42 -3.77 -8.50 -2.77
N GLN A 43 -3.97 -7.37 -3.43
CA GLN A 43 -2.93 -6.57 -4.03
C GLN A 43 -3.23 -5.07 -3.90
N LEU A 44 -2.17 -4.28 -3.93
CA LEU A 44 -2.26 -2.84 -3.96
C LEU A 44 -2.23 -2.37 -5.41
N VAL A 45 -3.23 -1.58 -5.82
CA VAL A 45 -3.38 -1.11 -7.20
C VAL A 45 -3.47 0.40 -7.19
N ARG A 46 -2.72 1.07 -8.05
CA ARG A 46 -2.83 2.53 -8.22
C ARG A 46 -4.21 2.88 -8.80
N ASP A 47 -4.86 3.89 -8.24
CA ASP A 47 -6.08 4.44 -8.83
C ASP A 47 -5.73 5.39 -9.99
N GLU A 48 -5.97 4.95 -11.23
CA GLU A 48 -5.69 5.73 -12.43
C GLU A 48 -6.61 6.95 -12.59
N GLN A 49 -7.78 6.94 -11.93
CA GLN A 49 -8.73 8.04 -11.98
C GLN A 49 -8.41 9.16 -10.97
N TRP A 50 -7.47 8.92 -10.05
CA TRP A 50 -7.09 9.88 -9.04
C TRP A 50 -6.10 10.91 -9.59
N VAL A 51 -6.48 12.19 -9.55
CA VAL A 51 -5.69 13.31 -10.07
C VAL A 51 -5.11 14.14 -8.92
N GLY A 52 -3.87 14.60 -9.07
CA GLY A 52 -3.24 15.51 -8.11
C GLY A 52 -2.56 14.84 -6.90
N GLY A 53 -2.36 13.53 -6.94
CA GLY A 53 -1.65 12.79 -5.89
C GLY A 53 -1.51 11.31 -6.21
N LEU A 54 -1.20 10.51 -5.19
CA LEU A 54 -1.18 9.05 -5.28
C LEU A 54 -2.29 8.48 -4.41
N ALA A 55 -3.19 7.75 -5.05
CA ALA A 55 -4.18 6.93 -4.36
C ALA A 55 -3.98 5.46 -4.71
N ILE A 56 -3.98 4.61 -3.69
CA ILE A 56 -3.76 3.17 -3.80
C ILE A 56 -5.00 2.45 -3.29
N LYS A 57 -5.59 1.62 -4.14
CA LYS A 57 -6.72 0.74 -3.82
C LYS A 57 -6.20 -0.59 -3.30
N VAL A 58 -6.78 -1.07 -2.21
CA VAL A 58 -6.59 -2.44 -1.74
C VAL A 58 -7.63 -3.30 -2.44
N MET A 59 -7.20 -4.17 -3.34
CA MET A 59 -8.09 -4.97 -4.18
C MET A 59 -7.84 -6.46 -3.96
N GLY A 60 -8.88 -7.28 -4.06
CA GLY A 60 -8.77 -8.72 -3.90
C GLY A 60 -9.93 -9.47 -4.56
N TRP A 61 -9.77 -10.78 -4.68
CA TRP A 61 -10.82 -11.70 -5.12
C TRP A 61 -11.51 -12.30 -3.90
N THR A 62 -12.71 -11.84 -3.60
CA THR A 62 -13.56 -12.42 -2.57
C THR A 62 -14.32 -13.62 -3.13
N GLY A 63 -14.13 -14.80 -2.52
CA GLY A 63 -14.80 -16.05 -2.86
C GLY A 63 -16.27 -16.11 -2.40
N PRO A 64 -16.85 -17.32 -2.22
CA PRO A 64 -18.19 -17.48 -1.65
C PRO A 64 -18.29 -16.77 -0.30
N LEU A 65 -19.42 -16.10 -0.03
CA LEU A 65 -19.66 -15.41 1.23
C LEU A 65 -19.66 -16.44 2.38
N GLY A 66 -18.55 -16.51 3.10
CA GLY A 66 -18.37 -17.29 4.31
C GLY A 66 -18.41 -16.41 5.54
N GLN A 67 -18.76 -16.99 6.69
CA GLN A 67 -18.63 -16.28 7.96
C GLN A 67 -17.17 -16.19 8.38
N GLY A 68 -16.78 -15.05 8.97
CA GLY A 68 -15.45 -14.79 9.51
C GLY A 68 -14.52 -14.00 8.60
N THR A 69 -13.42 -13.52 9.17
CA THR A 69 -12.38 -12.74 8.50
C THR A 69 -11.02 -13.37 8.75
N LYS A 70 -10.07 -13.13 7.84
CA LYS A 70 -8.68 -13.57 7.93
C LYS A 70 -7.74 -12.35 7.86
N PRO A 71 -6.71 -12.27 8.74
CA PRO A 71 -5.70 -11.24 8.65
C PRO A 71 -4.89 -11.38 7.36
N TYR A 72 -4.53 -10.25 6.76
CA TYR A 72 -3.60 -10.18 5.66
C TYR A 72 -2.63 -9.01 5.84
N LYS A 73 -1.43 -9.16 5.27
CA LYS A 73 -0.44 -8.11 5.05
C LYS A 73 -0.09 -8.13 3.57
N VAL A 74 -0.12 -6.99 2.92
CA VAL A 74 0.26 -6.83 1.52
C VAL A 74 1.14 -5.60 1.38
N SER A 75 2.19 -5.71 0.58
CA SER A 75 3.05 -4.60 0.22
C SER A 75 3.08 -4.40 -1.30
N GLY A 76 3.36 -3.18 -1.72
CA GLY A 76 3.42 -2.79 -3.12
C GLY A 76 4.31 -1.57 -3.32
N SER A 77 4.98 -1.52 -4.47
CA SER A 77 5.89 -0.44 -4.83
C SER A 77 5.32 0.38 -5.97
N PHE A 78 5.29 1.70 -5.81
CA PHE A 78 4.73 2.63 -6.79
C PHE A 78 5.74 3.72 -7.14
N PRO A 79 6.18 3.83 -8.42
CA PRO A 79 7.08 4.90 -8.82
C PRO A 79 6.37 6.26 -8.82
N GLY A 80 7.09 7.31 -8.44
CA GLY A 80 6.55 8.66 -8.45
C GLY A 80 7.48 9.71 -7.83
N SER A 81 7.10 10.98 -7.93
CA SER A 81 7.74 12.06 -7.20
C SER A 81 7.29 12.05 -5.74
N PHE A 82 8.15 12.53 -4.83
CA PHE A 82 7.82 12.61 -3.41
C PHE A 82 6.51 13.36 -3.16
N LEU A 83 5.65 12.73 -2.37
CA LEU A 83 4.40 13.28 -1.84
C LEU A 83 4.44 13.10 -0.34
N LYS A 84 4.08 14.15 0.41
CA LYS A 84 4.02 14.09 1.88
C LYS A 84 2.91 13.17 2.38
N GLU A 85 1.88 12.97 1.57
CA GLU A 85 0.69 12.22 1.92
C GLU A 85 0.18 11.44 0.69
N ILE A 86 -0.31 10.23 0.91
CA ILE A 86 -0.97 9.40 -0.10
C ILE A 86 -2.30 8.91 0.44
N VAL A 87 -3.23 8.51 -0.44
CA VAL A 87 -4.54 8.00 -0.03
C VAL A 87 -4.58 6.49 -0.20
N ILE A 88 -5.00 5.77 0.83
CA ILE A 88 -5.29 4.34 0.75
C ILE A 88 -6.80 4.14 0.76
N ILE A 89 -7.32 3.43 -0.24
CA ILE A 89 -8.74 3.22 -0.48
C ILE A 89 -9.03 1.73 -0.25
N GLY A 90 -9.86 1.44 0.73
CA GLY A 90 -10.39 0.10 1.00
C GLY A 90 -11.91 0.09 0.91
N SER A 91 -12.53 -1.08 1.06
CA SER A 91 -13.99 -1.17 1.08
C SER A 91 -14.62 -0.56 2.33
N ASN A 92 -13.89 -0.50 3.44
CA ASN A 92 -14.39 0.02 4.72
C ASN A 92 -14.13 1.53 4.89
N LYS A 93 -13.00 2.05 4.40
CA LYS A 93 -12.60 3.44 4.59
C LYS A 93 -11.59 3.90 3.53
N ASN A 94 -11.48 5.21 3.40
CA ASN A 94 -10.37 5.87 2.70
C ASN A 94 -9.54 6.61 3.76
N ALA A 95 -8.24 6.36 3.81
CA ALA A 95 -7.34 6.97 4.78
C ALA A 95 -6.22 7.73 4.09
N VAL A 96 -5.96 8.95 4.55
CA VAL A 96 -4.76 9.71 4.19
C VAL A 96 -3.61 9.21 5.07
N VAL A 97 -2.56 8.71 4.44
CA VAL A 97 -1.37 8.16 5.09
C VAL A 97 -0.21 9.11 4.85
N LYS A 98 0.41 9.57 5.94
CA LYS A 98 1.63 10.38 5.88
C LYS A 98 2.79 9.51 5.44
N VAL A 99 3.53 10.00 4.45
CA VAL A 99 4.68 9.31 3.88
C VAL A 99 5.92 9.65 4.69
N THR A 100 6.62 8.61 5.13
CA THR A 100 7.94 8.78 5.74
C THR A 100 8.99 8.74 4.63
N GLU A 101 9.73 9.84 4.47
CA GLU A 101 10.84 9.90 3.50
C GLU A 101 12.09 9.26 4.11
N ILE A 102 12.71 8.35 3.36
CA ILE A 102 14.03 7.80 3.67
C ILE A 102 14.99 8.26 2.58
N PRO A 103 15.85 9.24 2.88
CA PRO A 103 16.87 9.67 1.93
C PRO A 103 17.96 8.58 1.83
N PHE A 104 18.28 8.13 0.61
CA PHE A 104 19.37 7.17 0.36
C PHE A 104 20.73 7.88 0.41
N THR A 105 21.00 8.68 1.45
CA THR A 105 22.26 9.44 1.55
C THR A 105 23.32 8.71 2.36
N THR A 106 22.96 7.61 3.05
CA THR A 106 23.87 6.82 3.88
C THR A 106 23.49 5.33 3.87
N ASP A 107 24.43 4.45 3.51
CA ASP A 107 24.27 2.98 3.51
C ASP A 107 23.69 2.44 4.83
N GLU A 108 23.98 3.09 5.97
CA GLU A 108 23.47 2.71 7.30
C GLU A 108 21.97 3.01 7.49
N GLU A 109 21.44 4.11 6.94
CA GLU A 109 20.02 4.43 7.04
C GLU A 109 19.17 3.53 6.13
N PHE A 110 19.70 3.12 4.99
CA PHE A 110 19.04 2.13 4.13
C PHE A 110 19.04 0.75 4.80
N ALA A 111 20.17 0.30 5.36
CA ALA A 111 20.25 -0.97 6.08
C ALA A 111 19.31 -1.03 7.29
N LYS A 112 19.17 0.08 8.04
CA LYS A 112 18.29 0.16 9.21
C LYS A 112 16.81 0.17 8.87
N ASN A 113 16.45 0.67 7.69
CA ASN A 113 15.06 0.71 7.21
C ASN A 113 14.71 -0.43 6.24
N ALA A 114 15.68 -1.24 5.81
CA ALA A 114 15.43 -2.45 5.02
C ALA A 114 14.52 -3.43 5.76
N ASP A 115 14.64 -3.51 7.09
CA ASP A 115 13.73 -4.27 7.97
C ASP A 115 12.29 -3.73 7.94
N ALA A 116 12.09 -2.43 7.68
CA ALA A 116 10.77 -1.82 7.56
C ALA A 116 10.14 -2.00 6.16
N LEU A 117 10.91 -2.53 5.20
CA LEU A 117 10.47 -2.83 3.83
C LEU A 117 10.03 -4.30 3.64
N VAL A 118 10.21 -5.17 4.66
CA VAL A 118 9.83 -6.61 4.67
C VAL A 118 8.53 -6.87 5.45
#